data_AF-A0A2N3DXJ5-F1
#
_entry.id   AF-A0A2N3DXJ5-F1
#
_cell.length_a   1.000
_cell.length_b   1.000
_cell.length_c   1.000
_cell.angle_alpha   90.00
_cell.angle_beta   90.00
_cell.angle_gamma   90.00
#
_symmetry.space_group_name_H-M   'P 1'
#
loop_
_entity.id
_entity.type
_entity.pdbx_description
1 polymer ?
#
loop_
_entity_poly.entity_id
_entity_poly.type
_entity_poly.pdbx_seq_one_letter_code
_entity_poly.pdbx_strand_id
1 'polypeptide(L)'
;MMWHHRIARNYWLHVRLRHYPAFAQSIGPAPELREQVKLGIQLVWPLARSVFLLNCVHDLSYRQIATCVGVDVRTVELCLADALISMWMICDEFGETPC
;
A
#
# COMPACT_ATOMS: atom_id res chain seq x y z
N MET A 1 7.87 -13.14 9.92
CA MET A 1 6.63 -12.93 9.14
C MET A 1 5.77 -14.18 9.15
N MET A 2 4.56 -14.11 9.73
CA MET A 2 3.62 -15.23 9.78
C MET A 2 3.21 -15.69 8.37
N TRP A 3 2.91 -16.98 8.19
CA TRP A 3 2.68 -17.62 6.88
C TRP A 3 1.55 -16.97 6.07
N HIS A 4 0.44 -16.61 6.73
CA HIS A 4 -0.70 -15.95 6.08
C HIS A 4 -0.34 -14.54 5.54
N HIS A 5 0.52 -13.79 6.22
CA HIS A 5 1.00 -12.50 5.70
C HIS A 5 1.87 -12.66 4.46
N ARG A 6 2.68 -13.72 4.38
CA ARG A 6 3.50 -13.99 3.19
C ARG A 6 2.63 -14.30 1.98
N ILE A 7 1.59 -15.11 2.16
CA ILE A 7 0.62 -15.42 1.10
C ILE A 7 -0.11 -14.16 0.65
N ALA A 8 -0.64 -13.39 1.61
CA ALA A 8 -1.32 -12.14 1.32
C ALA A 8 -0.41 -11.17 0.56
N ARG A 9 0.84 -10.99 1.00
CA ARG A 9 1.81 -10.15 0.29
C ARG A 9 2.04 -10.62 -1.14
N ASN A 10 2.30 -11.91 -1.37
CA ASN A 10 2.53 -12.43 -2.71
C ASN A 10 1.30 -12.27 -3.62
N TYR A 11 0.10 -12.52 -3.10
CA TYR A 11 -1.15 -12.26 -3.82
C TYR A 11 -1.24 -10.79 -4.25
N TRP A 12 -1.00 -9.88 -3.33
CA TRP A 12 -1.08 -8.45 -3.61
C TRP A 12 0.02 -7.91 -4.53
N LEU A 13 1.23 -8.49 -4.48
CA LEU A 13 2.27 -8.21 -5.48
C LEU A 13 1.85 -8.66 -6.87
N HIS A 14 1.19 -9.82 -7.00
CA HIS A 14 0.64 -10.25 -8.28
C HIS A 14 -0.51 -9.37 -8.76
N VAL A 15 -1.42 -8.97 -7.86
CA VAL A 15 -2.50 -8.03 -8.19
C VAL A 15 -1.93 -6.70 -8.67
N ARG A 16 -0.93 -6.18 -7.95
CA ARG A 16 -0.20 -4.95 -8.27
C ARG A 16 0.35 -4.96 -9.69
N LEU A 17 1.11 -5.99 -10.05
CA LEU A 17 1.78 -6.08 -11.34
C LEU A 17 0.83 -6.21 -12.53
N ARG A 18 -0.41 -6.68 -12.32
CA ARG A 18 -1.32 -7.01 -13.43
C ARG A 18 -2.55 -6.12 -13.54
N HIS A 19 -3.03 -5.58 -12.42
CA HIS A 19 -4.38 -5.02 -12.36
C HIS A 19 -4.43 -3.55 -11.98
N TYR A 20 -3.35 -2.95 -11.47
CA TYR A 20 -3.35 -1.52 -11.12
C TYR A 20 -3.68 -0.61 -12.32
N PRO A 21 -3.09 -0.80 -13.52
CA PRO A 21 -3.47 -0.01 -14.69
C PRO A 21 -4.95 -0.19 -15.07
N ALA A 22 -5.44 -1.43 -15.01
CA ALA A 22 -6.84 -1.72 -15.32
C ALA A 22 -7.81 -1.07 -14.31
N PHE A 23 -7.44 -1.03 -13.03
CA PHE A 23 -8.23 -0.33 -12.01
C PHE A 23 -8.17 1.19 -12.19
N ALA A 24 -7.00 1.76 -12.52
CA ALA A 24 -6.86 3.18 -12.81
C ALA A 24 -7.73 3.60 -14.01
N GLN A 25 -7.79 2.79 -15.07
CA GLN A 25 -8.66 3.03 -16.22
C GLN A 25 -10.16 2.95 -15.85
N SER A 26 -10.52 2.15 -14.85
CA SER A 26 -11.93 1.95 -14.45
C SER A 26 -12.57 3.16 -13.77
N ILE A 27 -11.78 4.08 -13.20
CA ILE A 27 -12.28 5.30 -12.54
C ILE A 27 -12.46 6.47 -13.53
N GLY A 28 -12.23 6.23 -14.83
CA GLY A 28 -12.46 7.19 -15.90
C GLY A 28 -11.21 7.97 -16.34
N PRO A 29 -11.31 8.78 -17.40
CA PRO A 29 -10.16 9.43 -18.03
C PRO A 29 -9.65 10.69 -17.30
N ALA A 30 -10.45 11.26 -16.39
CA ALA A 30 -10.09 12.46 -15.62
C ALA A 30 -10.65 12.36 -14.20
N PRO A 31 -10.21 11.38 -13.40
CA PRO A 31 -10.71 11.17 -12.05
C PRO A 31 -10.27 12.31 -11.13
N GLU A 32 -11.15 12.74 -10.23
CA GLU A 32 -10.77 13.70 -9.19
C GLU A 32 -9.67 13.11 -8.29
N LEU A 33 -8.79 13.95 -7.74
CA LEU A 33 -7.72 13.54 -6.83
C LEU A 33 -8.23 12.63 -5.69
N ARG A 34 -9.43 12.92 -5.18
CA ARG A 34 -10.07 12.11 -4.13
C ARG A 34 -10.31 10.67 -4.56
N GLU A 35 -10.70 10.44 -5.81
CA GLU A 35 -10.96 9.12 -6.37
C GLU A 35 -9.67 8.36 -6.61
N GLN A 36 -8.65 9.05 -7.12
CA GLN A 36 -7.30 8.50 -7.29
C GLN A 36 -6.71 8.03 -5.96
N VAL A 37 -6.78 8.88 -4.91
CA VAL A 37 -6.32 8.55 -3.56
C VAL A 37 -7.11 7.37 -2.97
N LYS A 38 -8.44 7.37 -3.13
CA LYS A 38 -9.29 6.28 -2.65
C LYS A 38 -8.90 4.95 -3.32
N LEU A 39 -8.64 4.96 -4.62
CA LEU A 39 -8.19 3.78 -5.34
C LEU A 39 -6.80 3.33 -4.85
N GLY A 40 -5.85 4.25 -4.73
CA GLY A 40 -4.51 3.95 -4.21
C GLY A 40 -4.56 3.27 -2.83
N ILE A 41 -5.38 3.78 -1.91
CA ILE A 41 -5.58 3.20 -0.57
C ILE A 41 -6.24 1.81 -0.64
N GLN A 42 -7.19 1.59 -1.55
CA GLN A 42 -7.86 0.29 -1.72
C GLN A 42 -6.91 -0.78 -2.28
N LEU A 43 -5.93 -0.35 -3.08
CA LEU A 43 -4.98 -1.23 -3.73
C LEU A 43 -3.77 -1.57 -2.84
N VAL A 44 -3.52 -0.80 -1.77
CA VAL A 44 -2.56 -1.20 -0.73
C VAL A 44 -3.12 -2.39 0.04
N TRP A 45 -2.34 -3.45 0.15
CA TRP A 45 -2.77 -4.63 0.89
C TRP A 45 -3.02 -4.33 2.38
N PRO A 46 -3.96 -5.05 3.04
CA PRO A 46 -4.49 -4.63 4.33
C PRO A 46 -3.44 -4.43 5.42
N LEU A 47 -2.43 -5.30 5.50
CA LEU A 47 -1.38 -5.17 6.51
C LEU A 47 -0.52 -3.93 6.27
N ALA A 48 -0.06 -3.72 5.04
CA ALA A 48 0.75 -2.54 4.71
C ALA A 48 -0.01 -1.24 4.93
N ARG A 49 -1.30 -1.20 4.61
CA ARG A 49 -2.15 -0.04 4.88
C ARG A 49 -2.22 0.25 6.38
N SER A 50 -2.47 -0.76 7.21
CA SER A 50 -2.50 -0.59 8.66
C SER A 50 -1.15 -0.15 9.22
N VAL A 51 -0.05 -0.76 8.78
CA VAL A 51 1.30 -0.38 9.20
C VAL A 51 1.62 1.07 8.81
N PHE A 52 1.26 1.50 7.61
CA PHE A 52 1.45 2.87 7.15
C PHE A 52 0.67 3.87 8.00
N LEU A 53 -0.61 3.60 8.30
CA LEU A 53 -1.41 4.48 9.16
C LEU A 53 -0.88 4.53 10.59
N LEU A 54 -0.46 3.39 11.15
CA LEU A 54 0.15 3.36 12.48
C LEU A 54 1.46 4.17 12.55
N ASN A 55 2.23 4.20 11.46
CA ASN A 55 3.45 5.00 11.41
C ASN A 55 3.17 6.49 11.16
N CYS A 56 2.37 6.84 10.14
CA CYS A 56 2.22 8.22 9.71
C CYS A 56 1.15 9.01 10.47
N VAL A 57 0.09 8.34 10.95
CA VAL A 57 -1.04 9.01 11.63
C VAL A 57 -0.91 8.89 13.15
N HIS A 58 -0.50 7.71 13.63
CA HIS A 58 -0.36 7.45 15.07
C HIS A 58 1.07 7.66 15.59
N ASP A 59 2.01 8.03 14.72
CA ASP A 59 3.42 8.32 15.05
C ASP A 59 4.09 7.21 15.86
N LEU A 60 3.71 5.95 15.60
CA LEU A 60 4.30 4.82 16.29
C LEU A 60 5.67 4.48 15.68
N SER A 61 6.63 4.18 16.55
CA SER A 61 7.91 3.61 16.14
C SER A 61 7.72 2.20 15.55
N TYR A 62 8.66 1.77 14.71
CA TYR A 62 8.56 0.46 14.06
C TYR A 62 8.48 -0.70 15.07
N ARG A 63 9.11 -0.55 16.25
CA ARG A 63 9.01 -1.54 17.33
C ARG A 63 7.61 -1.59 17.93
N GLN A 64 6.98 -0.44 18.18
CA GLN A 64 5.60 -0.38 18.68
C GLN A 64 4.61 -0.98 17.67
N ILE A 65 4.81 -0.72 16.37
CA ILE A 65 3.99 -1.31 15.31
C ILE A 65 4.18 -2.83 15.25
N ALA A 66 5.43 -3.30 15.29
CA ALA A 66 5.77 -4.73 15.30
C ALA A 66 5.04 -5.45 16.44
N THR A 67 5.04 -4.86 17.64
CA THR A 67 4.29 -5.37 18.80
C THR A 67 2.78 -5.31 18.58
N CYS A 68 2.25 -4.17 18.12
CA CYS A 68 0.82 -3.96 17.93
C CYS A 68 0.19 -4.94 16.93
N VAL A 69 0.93 -5.26 15.85
CA VAL A 69 0.43 -6.07 14.74
C VAL A 69 0.92 -7.52 14.80
N GLY A 70 1.78 -7.87 15.76
CA GLY A 70 2.26 -9.24 15.95
C GLY A 70 3.24 -9.70 14.87
N VAL A 71 4.14 -8.82 14.41
CA VAL A 71 5.14 -9.12 13.38
C VAL A 71 6.55 -8.69 13.82
N ASP A 72 7.58 -9.09 13.07
CA ASP A 72 8.94 -8.57 13.27
C ASP A 72 9.12 -7.18 12.63
N VAL A 73 10.09 -6.42 13.13
CA VAL A 73 10.39 -5.06 12.63
C VAL A 73 10.70 -5.05 11.13
N ARG A 74 11.37 -6.08 10.61
CA ARG A 74 11.66 -6.18 9.17
C ARG A 74 10.39 -6.31 8.33
N THR A 75 9.37 -6.98 8.86
CA THR A 75 8.04 -7.06 8.24
C THR A 75 7.36 -5.70 8.24
N VAL A 76 7.53 -4.90 9.29
CA VAL A 76 7.04 -3.50 9.35
C VAL A 76 7.68 -2.67 8.24
N GLU A 77 9.01 -2.72 8.10
CA GLU A 77 9.75 -2.02 7.04
C GLU A 77 9.28 -2.42 5.64
N LEU A 78 9.13 -3.72 5.39
CA LEU A 78 8.61 -4.24 4.13
C LEU A 78 7.18 -3.75 3.84
N CYS A 79 6.33 -3.69 4.86
CA CYS A 79 4.97 -3.20 4.74
C CYS A 79 4.93 -1.70 4.39
N LEU A 80 5.80 -0.89 5.00
CA LEU A 80 5.93 0.53 4.65
C LEU A 80 6.41 0.71 3.21
N ALA A 81 7.44 -0.04 2.79
CA ALA A 81 7.92 -0.01 1.42
C ALA A 81 6.83 -0.45 0.42
N ASP A 82 6.11 -1.53 0.72
CA ASP A 82 5.01 -2.01 -0.11
C ASP A 82 3.90 -0.94 -0.22
N ALA A 83 3.55 -0.25 0.86
CA ALA A 83 2.55 0.83 0.85
C ALA A 83 2.98 2.00 -0.04
N LEU A 84 4.21 2.48 0.14
CA LEU A 84 4.75 3.60 -0.64
C LEU A 84 4.85 3.27 -2.13
N ILE A 85 5.36 2.07 -2.48
CA ILE A 85 5.42 1.64 -3.88
C ILE A 85 4.01 1.55 -4.48
N SER A 86 3.04 0.98 -3.75
CA SER A 86 1.65 0.93 -4.22
C SER A 86 1.08 2.31 -4.53
N MET A 87 1.30 3.29 -3.65
CA MET A 87 0.82 4.66 -3.85
C MET A 87 1.56 5.33 -5.02
N TRP A 88 2.88 5.15 -5.12
CA TRP A 88 3.69 5.72 -6.20
C TRP A 88 3.24 5.25 -7.58
N MET A 89 3.03 3.94 -7.80
CA MET A 89 2.60 3.47 -9.12
C MET A 89 1.20 3.99 -9.47
N ILE A 90 0.32 4.17 -8.49
CA ILE A 90 -1.01 4.73 -8.77
C ILE A 90 -0.92 6.20 -9.15
N CYS A 91 -0.07 6.98 -8.47
CA CYS A 91 0.23 8.35 -8.92
C CYS A 91 0.86 8.38 -10.32
N ASP A 92 1.70 7.40 -10.66
CA ASP A 92 2.35 7.29 -11.98
C ASP A 92 1.32 7.04 -13.09
N GLU A 93 0.32 6.19 -12.85
CA GLU A 93 -0.81 5.98 -13.78
C GLU A 93 -1.61 7.26 -14.07
N PHE A 94 -1.56 8.26 -13.18
CA PHE A 94 -2.23 9.55 -13.35
C PHE A 94 -1.27 10.70 -13.72
N GLY A 95 0.02 10.44 -13.88
CA GLY A 95 1.03 11.47 -14.18
C GLY A 95 1.29 12.45 -13.02
N GLU A 96 0.98 12.05 -11.79
CA GLU A 96 1.16 12.86 -10.57
C GLU A 96 2.49 12.55 -9.84
N THR A 97 3.36 11.74 -10.43
CA THR A 97 4.67 11.43 -9.87
C THR A 97 5.55 12.69 -9.84
N PRO A 98 6.04 13.15 -8.66
CA PRO A 98 6.97 14.27 -8.62
C PRO A 98 8.26 13.87 -9.36
N CYS A 99 8.69 14.74 -10.29
CA CYS A 99 9.90 14.56 -11.09
C CYS A 99 11.17 14.43 -10.22
#